data_AF-A0A497UN72-F1
#
_entry.id   AF-A0A497UN72-F1
#
_cell.length_a   1.000
_cell.length_b   1.000
_cell.length_c   1.000
_cell.angle_alpha   90.00
_cell.angle_beta   90.00
_cell.angle_gamma   90.00
#
_symmetry.space_group_name_H-M   'P 1'
#
loop_
_entity.id
_entity.type
_entity.pdbx_description
1 polymer ?
#
loop_
_entity_poly.entity_id
_entity_poly.type
_entity_poly.pdbx_seq_one_letter_code
_entity_poly.pdbx_strand_id
1 'polypeptide(L)' 'MKNLKKLSKVHLKTINGGSAPLCDAGFMACRVRDENGKLIWDCLPHCNY' A
#
# COMPACT_ATOMS: atom_id res chain seq x y z
N MET A 1 0.73 -0.72 30.31
CA MET A 1 0.04 -0.29 29.06
C MET A 1 -0.74 -1.48 28.52
N LYS A 2 -2.02 -1.30 28.20
CA LYS A 2 -2.99 -2.38 27.92
C LYS A 2 -2.73 -3.04 26.56
N ASN A 3 -2.60 -4.36 26.53
CA ASN A 3 -2.83 -5.27 25.40
C ASN A 3 -2.34 -4.81 24.01
N LEU A 4 -1.04 -4.91 23.72
CA LEU A 4 -0.54 -4.90 22.35
C LEU A 4 -0.89 -6.25 21.69
N LYS A 5 -2.10 -6.38 21.13
CA LYS A 5 -2.45 -7.54 20.29
C LYS A 5 -1.50 -7.56 19.09
N LYS A 6 -0.75 -8.66 18.93
CA LYS A 6 0.12 -8.90 17.77
C LYS A 6 -0.76 -8.82 16.51
N LEU A 7 -0.64 -7.75 15.74
CA LEU A 7 -1.39 -7.62 14.50
C LEU A 7 -1.03 -8.78 13.57
N SER A 8 -2.04 -9.37 12.93
CA SER A 8 -1.78 -10.33 11.87
C SER A 8 -1.04 -9.64 10.72
N LYS A 9 -0.23 -10.39 9.97
CA LYS A 9 0.54 -9.87 8.83
C LYS A 9 -0.35 -9.17 7.80
N VAL A 10 -1.60 -9.60 7.66
CA VAL A 10 -2.62 -8.98 6.78
C VAL A 10 -3.06 -7.62 7.31
N HIS A 11 -3.31 -7.52 8.62
CA HIS A 11 -3.63 -6.26 9.27
C HIS A 11 -2.46 -5.27 9.21
N LEU A 12 -1.22 -5.73 9.42
CA LEU A 12 -0.02 -4.89 9.24
C LEU A 12 0.12 -4.40 7.80
N LYS A 13 -0.17 -5.25 6.80
CA LYS A 13 -0.19 -4.84 5.38
C LYS A 13 -1.28 -3.83 5.07
N THR A 14 -2.42 -3.91 5.76
CA THR A 14 -3.52 -2.96 5.59
C THR A 14 -3.16 -1.60 6.19
N ILE A 15 -2.51 -1.58 7.37
CA ILE A 15 -2.06 -0.33 8.01
C ILE A 15 -0.89 0.30 7.25
N ASN A 16 0.12 -0.49 6.90
CA ASN A 16 1.32 0.03 6.23
C ASN A 16 1.11 0.29 4.74
N GLY A 17 0.23 -0.50 4.11
CA GLY A 17 -0.11 -0.36 2.70
C GLY A 17 -1.23 0.62 2.46
N GLY A 18 -2.14 0.83 3.42
CA GLY A 18 -3.30 1.72 3.24
C GLY A 18 -4.30 1.24 2.18
N SER A 19 -5.40 1.99 2.05
CA SER A 19 -6.33 1.86 0.92
C SER A 19 -5.74 2.48 -0.34
N ALA A 20 -6.15 2.00 -1.50
CA ALA A 20 -5.74 2.58 -2.78
C ALA A 20 -6.13 4.08 -2.85
N PRO A 21 -5.21 4.98 -3.23
CA PRO A 21 -5.53 6.39 -3.43
C PRO A 21 -6.46 6.57 -4.63
N LEU A 22 -7.16 7.71 -4.65
CA LEU A 22 -7.80 8.22 -5.85
C LEU A 22 -6.71 8.80 -6.77
N CYS A 23 -6.67 8.34 -8.02
CA CYS A 23 -5.76 8.84 -9.04
C CYS A 23 -6.53 9.67 -10.07
N ASP A 24 -5.83 10.58 -10.74
CA ASP A 24 -6.36 11.39 -11.84
C ASP A 24 -6.73 10.54 -13.06
N ALA A 25 -7.51 11.14 -13.98
CA ALA A 25 -7.95 10.48 -15.20
C ALA A 25 -6.74 10.01 -16.04
N GLY A 26 -6.74 8.73 -16.40
CA GLY A 26 -5.63 8.10 -17.13
C GLY A 26 -4.56 7.46 -16.25
N PHE A 27 -4.68 7.58 -14.92
CA PHE A 27 -3.80 6.92 -13.95
C PHE A 27 -4.61 5.95 -13.06
N MET A 28 -3.94 4.92 -12.57
CA MET A 28 -4.51 3.93 -11.67
C MET A 28 -3.61 3.71 -10.45
N ALA A 29 -4.23 3.39 -9.33
CA ALA A 29 -3.50 3.08 -8.10
C ALA A 29 -2.81 1.72 -8.22
N CYS A 30 -1.48 1.73 -8.24
CA CYS A 30 -0.63 0.56 -8.34
C CYS A 30 0.15 0.34 -7.05
N ARG A 31 0.42 -0.93 -6.75
CA ARG A 31 1.33 -1.30 -5.67
C ARG A 31 2.75 -1.43 -6.21
N VAL A 32 3.62 -0.51 -5.83
CA VAL A 32 5.03 -0.50 -6.23
C VAL A 32 5.94 -0.66 -5.02
N ARG A 33 7.16 -1.13 -5.26
CA ARG A 33 8.20 -1.12 -4.23
C ARG A 33 8.96 0.19 -4.33
N ASP A 34 9.10 0.89 -3.20
CA ASP A 34 10.00 2.03 -3.11
C ASP A 34 11.48 1.56 -3.15
N GLU A 35 12.40 2.51 -3.14
CA GLU A 35 13.85 2.28 -3.08
C GLU A 35 14.30 1.44 -1.87
N ASN A 36 13.51 1.40 -0.81
CA ASN A 36 13.75 0.61 0.41
C ASN A 36 13.07 -0.78 0.35
N GLY A 37 12.43 -1.14 -0.76
CA GLY A 37 11.69 -2.40 -0.93
C GLY A 37 10.34 -2.44 -0.21
N LYS A 38 9.86 -1.32 0.34
CA LYS A 38 8.54 -1.21 0.98
C LYS A 38 7.47 -1.10 -0.09
N LEU A 39 6.39 -1.88 0.08
CA LEU A 39 5.24 -1.81 -0.80
C LEU A 39 4.41 -0.56 -0.47
N ILE A 40 4.31 0.35 -1.43
CA ILE A 40 3.56 1.61 -1.34
C ILE A 40 2.50 1.67 -2.46
N TRP A 41 1.53 2.57 -2.32
CA TRP A 41 0.65 2.95 -3.42
C TRP A 41 1.27 4.08 -4.21
N ASP A 42 1.16 3.99 -5.53
CA ASP A 42 1.54 5.05 -6.46
C ASP A 42 0.52 5.12 -7.61
N CYS A 43 0.36 6.29 -8.22
CA CYS A 43 -0.54 6.49 -9.34
C CYS A 43 0.24 6.38 -10.65
N LEU A 44 0.07 5.27 -11.37
CA LEU A 44 0.77 5.01 -12.62
C LEU A 44 -0.21 4.85 -13.78
N PRO A 45 0.19 5.15 -15.03
CA PRO A 45 -0.66 4.95 -16.19
C PRO A 45 -0.94 3.45 -16.45
N HIS A 46 -0.05 2.56 -15.99
CA HIS A 46 -0.23 1.11 -16.07
C HIS A 46 0.51 0.42 -14.92
N CYS A 47 -0.13 -0.55 -14.27
CA CYS A 47 0.54 -1.39 -13.29
C CYS A 47 1.32 -2.51 -13.98
N ASN A 48 2.63 -2.60 -13.74
CA ASN A 48 3.44 -3.74 -14.16
C ASN A 48 3.31 -4.84 -13.09
N TYR A 49 2.43 -5.81 -13.31
CA TYR A 49 2.23 -6.98 -12.43
C TYR A 49 3.13 -8.15 -12.82
#